data_AF-Q9BKE1-F1
#
_entry.id   AF-Q9BKE1-F1
#
_cell.length_a   1.000
_cell.length_b   1.000
_cell.length_c   1.000
_cell.angle_alpha   90.00
_cell.angle_beta   90.00
_cell.angle_gamma   90.00
#
_symmetry.space_group_name_H-M   'P 1'
#
loop_
_entity.id
_entity.type
_entity.pdbx_description
1 polymer ?
#
loop_
_entity_poly.entity_id
_entity_poly.type
_entity_poly.pdbx_seq_one_letter_code
_entity_poly.pdbx_strand_id
1 'polypeptide(L)'
;PVLLCMQTRICVVSTRGASSRSNRVGTKVLQRCLLDEAYLALLTKTPDFCAAAPAEAETGLGNSAAQATGTPVSPFAGAAPLEPMAAVTEGEIEAVALDLLQESGVDGPAVLEHMARDGRGSASDLCSLVQTLATELLQTERDPRCAAAPTSEDRENIALTTEALLTSAFGFLGPASPSATAATAATVASGTPQNARSASIRSHRRNSFAPTGKRAVAPVPRVSPTGLFGLLGSSSEKASAPIRLGINGMGRIGRLVFRIAMSRPDVAVTHINCSMDPAYIAYMLKYDSVHGKFDGEIVPTETSLIVNGQEVTISNTRDPEEIPWADKGADYVCESTGVFCTTEAAAKHVNRPGGAKHAIISAPAKDETTPTLVVGVNAEQDYESSMKVVSCASCTTNGLAPLVKVIDENFGLVEGLMTTVHAATGTQKVVDGTSKKDWRGGRAAAGNIIPSATGAAKAVARCLPHMKGKLTGMAFRVPTLDVSVVDLTCRLNKSTTYEEIKKAVREASETYMRGIIGYTEEPIVSQDIVGSQCSTVFDANAGIMLNPNFVKLVSWYDNEYAYSARLVDLIAVMAAKDGVVSPGTGLDRRPF
;
A
#
# COMPACT_ATOMS: atom_id res chain seq x y z
N PRO A 1 2.41 -41.29 16.73
CA PRO A 1 1.82 -41.90 15.50
C PRO A 1 1.58 -40.98 14.28
N VAL A 2 1.63 -39.63 14.39
CA VAL A 2 1.65 -38.76 13.18
C VAL A 2 2.92 -37.89 13.10
N LEU A 3 3.43 -37.32 14.19
CA LEU A 3 4.78 -36.70 14.17
C LEU A 3 5.93 -37.74 14.15
N LEU A 4 5.67 -38.98 14.57
CA LEU A 4 6.65 -40.08 14.56
C LEU A 4 6.72 -40.81 13.20
N CYS A 5 6.49 -40.11 12.08
CA CYS A 5 6.51 -40.71 10.74
C CYS A 5 7.17 -39.84 9.64
N MET A 6 7.65 -38.63 9.95
CA MET A 6 8.40 -37.79 8.98
C MET A 6 9.73 -37.25 9.52
N GLN A 7 10.40 -38.03 10.37
CA GLN A 7 11.83 -37.87 10.66
C GLN A 7 12.59 -39.18 10.37
N THR A 8 12.39 -39.76 9.18
CA THR A 8 13.16 -40.96 8.74
C THR A 8 13.31 -41.12 7.23
N ARG A 9 13.71 -40.04 6.54
CA ARG A 9 14.47 -40.13 5.26
C ARG A 9 15.66 -39.16 5.23
N ILE A 10 16.41 -39.13 6.33
CA ILE A 10 17.84 -38.79 6.31
C ILE A 10 18.59 -40.06 6.69
N CYS A 11 18.89 -40.92 5.70
CA CYS A 11 20.03 -41.83 5.78
C CYS A 11 20.39 -42.47 4.42
N VAL A 12 21.69 -42.74 4.26
CA VAL A 12 22.37 -43.59 3.26
C VAL A 12 22.67 -43.01 1.86
N VAL A 13 23.97 -43.12 1.54
CA VAL A 13 24.77 -42.73 0.35
C VAL A 13 25.20 -41.24 0.36
N SER A 14 26.30 -40.82 0.99
CA SER A 14 27.67 -41.37 1.11
C SER A 14 28.46 -41.47 -0.20
N THR A 15 29.42 -40.54 -0.35
CA THR A 15 30.60 -40.56 -1.26
C THR A 15 30.39 -40.59 -2.79
N ARG A 16 30.78 -39.50 -3.47
CA ARG A 16 32.07 -39.39 -4.22
C ARG A 16 32.15 -38.10 -5.07
N GLY A 17 33.19 -37.29 -4.83
CA GLY A 17 33.78 -36.39 -5.84
C GLY A 17 33.34 -34.92 -5.87
N ALA A 18 34.21 -34.13 -6.50
CA ALA A 18 34.08 -32.71 -6.89
C ALA A 18 34.19 -31.62 -5.80
N SER A 19 35.37 -31.00 -5.78
CA SER A 19 35.72 -29.70 -5.19
C SER A 19 34.81 -28.54 -5.62
N SER A 20 34.46 -27.64 -4.68
CA SER A 20 34.65 -26.17 -4.79
C SER A 20 33.96 -25.42 -3.64
N ARG A 21 34.18 -24.09 -3.56
CA ARG A 21 33.75 -23.20 -2.47
C ARG A 21 32.22 -23.09 -2.33
N SER A 22 31.60 -23.93 -1.50
CA SER A 22 30.25 -23.68 -0.97
C SER A 22 30.02 -24.44 0.34
N ASN A 23 30.44 -23.85 1.48
CA ASN A 23 30.11 -24.41 2.80
C ASN A 23 30.12 -23.39 3.97
N ARG A 24 29.74 -22.12 3.70
CA ARG A 24 29.62 -21.05 4.73
C ARG A 24 28.19 -20.52 4.95
N VAL A 25 27.18 -21.14 4.31
CA VAL A 25 25.76 -20.75 4.46
C VAL A 25 25.00 -21.72 5.36
N GLY A 26 25.32 -23.03 5.32
CA GLY A 26 24.66 -24.04 6.17
C GLY A 26 24.90 -23.85 7.67
N THR A 27 26.11 -23.44 8.06
CA THR A 27 26.48 -23.22 9.47
C THR A 27 25.71 -22.06 10.11
N LYS A 28 25.46 -20.97 9.37
CA LYS A 28 24.75 -19.79 9.89
C LYS A 28 23.26 -20.04 10.14
N VAL A 29 22.63 -20.95 9.39
CA VAL A 29 21.24 -21.36 9.66
C VAL A 29 21.18 -22.28 10.89
N LEU A 30 22.16 -23.16 11.07
CA LEU A 30 22.26 -24.02 12.26
C LEU A 30 22.49 -23.20 13.55
N GLN A 31 23.38 -22.19 13.50
CA GLN A 31 23.57 -21.23 14.59
C GLN A 31 22.28 -20.44 14.90
N ARG A 32 21.51 -20.04 13.88
CA ARG A 32 20.22 -19.35 14.08
C ARG A 32 19.22 -20.20 14.87
N CYS A 33 19.07 -21.48 14.50
CA CYS A 33 18.17 -22.39 15.20
C CYS A 33 18.62 -22.66 16.65
N LEU A 34 19.93 -22.75 16.92
CA LEU A 34 20.45 -22.92 18.28
C LEU A 34 20.18 -21.69 19.16
N LEU A 35 20.30 -20.47 18.63
CA LEU A 35 19.94 -19.26 19.37
C LEU A 35 18.43 -19.13 19.63
N ASP A 36 17.58 -19.45 18.64
CA ASP A 36 16.12 -19.41 18.84
C ASP A 36 15.66 -20.48 19.85
N GLU A 37 16.21 -21.70 19.80
CA GLU A 37 15.95 -22.76 20.78
C GLU A 37 16.46 -22.39 22.19
N ALA A 38 17.67 -21.82 22.31
CA ALA A 38 18.21 -21.37 23.59
C ALA A 38 17.39 -20.22 24.20
N TYR A 39 16.94 -19.27 23.38
CA TYR A 39 16.08 -18.16 23.79
C TYR A 39 14.70 -18.64 24.27
N LEU A 40 14.09 -19.60 23.55
CA LEU A 40 12.84 -20.24 23.96
C LEU A 40 13.00 -21.12 25.21
N ALA A 41 14.14 -21.78 25.38
CA ALA A 41 14.47 -22.56 26.58
C ALA A 41 14.69 -21.68 27.82
N LEU A 42 15.23 -20.46 27.66
CA LEU A 42 15.30 -19.46 28.74
C LEU A 42 13.89 -18.97 29.13
N LEU A 43 13.08 -18.56 28.14
CA LEU A 43 11.72 -18.04 28.36
C LEU A 43 10.77 -19.06 29.01
N THR A 44 10.96 -20.35 28.75
CA THR A 44 10.12 -21.41 29.33
C THR A 44 10.54 -21.84 30.74
N LYS A 45 11.71 -21.39 31.24
CA LYS A 45 12.25 -21.74 32.56
C LYS A 45 12.12 -20.66 33.63
N THR A 46 11.57 -19.49 33.32
CA THR A 46 11.44 -18.36 34.27
C THR A 46 9.99 -17.83 34.41
N PRO A 47 9.09 -18.57 35.12
CA PRO A 47 7.67 -18.17 35.23
C PRO A 47 7.41 -16.93 36.11
N ASP A 48 8.30 -16.61 37.04
CA ASP A 48 7.96 -15.73 38.19
C ASP A 48 8.29 -14.23 38.01
N PHE A 49 8.72 -13.78 36.83
CA PHE A 49 9.17 -12.38 36.64
C PHE A 49 8.06 -11.35 36.30
N CYS A 50 6.78 -11.68 36.56
CA CYS A 50 5.64 -10.81 36.30
C CYS A 50 4.65 -10.74 37.48
N ALA A 51 5.14 -10.58 38.72
CA ALA A 51 4.30 -10.41 39.91
C ALA A 51 4.89 -9.43 40.95
N ALA A 52 4.81 -8.12 40.69
CA ALA A 52 5.07 -7.09 41.71
C ALA A 52 4.31 -5.78 41.43
N ALA A 53 2.99 -5.79 41.66
CA ALA A 53 2.21 -4.57 41.88
C ALA A 53 1.48 -4.72 43.24
N PRO A 54 1.58 -3.75 44.16
CA PRO A 54 0.93 -3.87 45.46
C PRO A 54 -0.58 -3.62 45.33
N ALA A 55 -1.38 -4.60 45.76
CA ALA A 55 -2.82 -4.44 45.89
C ALA A 55 -3.16 -3.99 47.32
N GLU A 56 -3.88 -2.88 47.44
CA GLU A 56 -4.50 -2.47 48.69
C GLU A 56 -5.65 -3.41 49.07
N ALA A 57 -5.96 -3.48 50.36
CA ALA A 57 -6.94 -4.42 50.91
C ALA A 57 -8.38 -3.93 50.76
N GLU A 58 -9.31 -4.84 50.48
CA GLU A 58 -10.62 -4.84 51.14
C GLU A 58 -11.30 -6.23 51.11
N THR A 59 -12.33 -6.42 51.94
CA THR A 59 -12.70 -7.72 52.52
C THR A 59 -14.10 -8.23 52.15
N GLY A 60 -14.19 -9.53 51.84
CA GLY A 60 -15.23 -10.41 52.41
C GLY A 60 -16.50 -10.72 51.59
N LEU A 61 -16.92 -12.01 51.74
CA LEU A 61 -18.29 -12.57 51.53
C LEU A 61 -18.81 -12.63 50.07
N GLY A 62 -19.44 -13.72 49.57
CA GLY A 62 -19.65 -15.07 50.11
C GLY A 62 -20.91 -15.76 49.53
N ASN A 63 -20.79 -17.01 49.04
CA ASN A 63 -21.88 -17.97 48.69
C ASN A 63 -22.81 -17.59 47.50
N SER A 64 -23.53 -18.50 46.80
CA SER A 64 -23.75 -19.96 46.90
C SER A 64 -23.99 -20.62 45.52
N ALA A 65 -24.05 -21.95 45.49
CA ALA A 65 -24.10 -22.82 44.30
C ALA A 65 -25.47 -23.06 43.64
N ALA A 66 -25.45 -23.56 42.39
CA ALA A 66 -26.45 -24.50 41.87
C ALA A 66 -25.80 -25.46 40.83
N GLN A 67 -26.15 -26.75 40.88
CA GLN A 67 -25.57 -27.82 40.06
C GLN A 67 -26.40 -28.09 38.79
N ALA A 68 -25.74 -28.56 37.72
CA ALA A 68 -26.35 -29.42 36.70
C ALA A 68 -25.33 -30.46 36.24
N THR A 69 -25.73 -31.74 36.20
CA THR A 69 -24.84 -32.90 36.06
C THR A 69 -24.69 -33.37 34.61
N GLY A 70 -23.45 -33.61 34.17
CA GLY A 70 -23.16 -34.26 32.89
C GLY A 70 -21.65 -34.32 32.61
N THR A 71 -20.98 -35.42 33.00
CA THR A 71 -19.53 -35.61 32.84
C THR A 71 -19.16 -36.07 31.44
N PRO A 72 -18.32 -35.35 30.68
CA PRO A 72 -17.63 -35.88 29.51
C PRO A 72 -16.35 -36.62 29.96
N VAL A 73 -16.17 -37.85 29.50
CA VAL A 73 -14.94 -38.62 29.77
C VAL A 73 -13.78 -38.05 28.96
N SER A 74 -12.68 -37.67 29.63
CA SER A 74 -11.47 -37.18 28.97
C SER A 74 -10.75 -38.31 28.21
N PRO A 75 -10.31 -38.10 26.95
CA PRO A 75 -9.66 -39.14 26.14
C PRO A 75 -8.20 -39.42 26.53
N PHE A 76 -7.72 -38.90 27.66
CA PHE A 76 -6.31 -39.00 28.11
C PHE A 76 -6.09 -39.81 29.39
N ALA A 77 -7.09 -40.61 29.83
CA ALA A 77 -6.93 -41.57 30.91
C ALA A 77 -6.08 -42.78 30.47
N GLY A 78 -4.75 -42.62 30.39
CA GLY A 78 -3.82 -43.72 30.07
C GLY A 78 -2.44 -43.33 29.51
N ALA A 79 -2.15 -42.05 29.30
CA ALA A 79 -0.81 -41.62 28.88
C ALA A 79 0.17 -41.67 30.08
N ALA A 80 1.25 -42.45 29.97
CA ALA A 80 2.37 -42.37 30.91
C ALA A 80 3.04 -40.99 30.79
N PRO A 81 3.55 -40.41 31.90
CA PRO A 81 4.27 -39.14 31.84
C PRO A 81 5.50 -39.25 30.92
N LEU A 82 5.72 -38.22 30.09
CA LEU A 82 7.00 -38.05 29.41
C LEU A 82 8.07 -37.67 30.45
N GLU A 83 9.26 -38.27 30.36
CA GLU A 83 10.36 -37.88 31.22
C GLU A 83 10.81 -36.43 30.91
N PRO A 84 11.19 -35.64 31.94
CA PRO A 84 11.62 -34.28 31.74
C PRO A 84 12.94 -34.22 30.97
N MET A 85 13.00 -33.35 29.96
CA MET A 85 14.25 -33.00 29.27
C MET A 85 15.29 -32.50 30.28
N ALA A 86 16.54 -32.94 30.12
CA ALA A 86 17.63 -32.58 31.03
C ALA A 86 17.79 -31.05 31.15
N ALA A 87 18.08 -30.58 32.36
CA ALA A 87 18.26 -29.17 32.61
C ALA A 87 19.59 -28.68 32.01
N VAL A 88 19.51 -27.83 30.97
CA VAL A 88 20.62 -26.95 30.53
C VAL A 88 21.32 -26.35 31.74
N THR A 89 22.63 -26.51 31.79
CA THR A 89 23.50 -26.14 32.91
C THR A 89 24.07 -24.73 32.74
N GLU A 90 24.45 -24.07 33.84
CA GLU A 90 25.00 -22.72 33.80
C GLU A 90 26.28 -22.62 32.95
N GLY A 91 27.15 -23.66 32.99
CA GLY A 91 28.37 -23.71 32.18
C GLY A 91 28.12 -23.82 30.66
N GLU A 92 26.99 -24.37 30.22
CA GLU A 92 26.61 -24.37 28.80
C GLU A 92 26.17 -22.97 28.32
N ILE A 93 25.55 -22.19 29.22
CA ILE A 93 25.15 -20.80 28.96
C ILE A 93 26.38 -19.89 28.95
N GLU A 94 27.29 -20.07 29.89
CA GLU A 94 28.56 -19.35 29.99
C GLU A 94 29.45 -19.54 28.75
N ALA A 95 29.55 -20.78 28.26
CA ALA A 95 30.30 -21.09 27.04
C ALA A 95 29.76 -20.35 25.79
N VAL A 96 28.43 -20.30 25.61
CA VAL A 96 27.81 -19.58 24.49
C VAL A 96 28.01 -18.07 24.59
N ALA A 97 27.97 -17.50 25.81
CA ALA A 97 28.24 -16.09 26.03
C ALA A 97 29.70 -15.72 25.72
N LEU A 98 30.65 -16.58 26.10
CA LEU A 98 32.08 -16.40 25.82
C LEU A 98 32.37 -16.43 24.30
N ASP A 99 31.80 -17.38 23.57
CA ASP A 99 31.94 -17.46 22.10
C ASP A 99 31.44 -16.16 21.42
N LEU A 100 30.30 -15.61 21.86
CA LEU A 100 29.74 -14.37 21.31
C LEU A 100 30.62 -13.12 21.61
N LEU A 101 31.22 -13.05 22.79
CA LEU A 101 32.18 -12.00 23.13
C LEU A 101 33.44 -12.11 22.28
N GLN A 102 33.95 -13.33 22.08
CA GLN A 102 35.12 -13.58 21.24
C GLN A 102 34.86 -13.30 19.75
N GLU A 103 33.68 -13.66 19.21
CA GLU A 103 33.27 -13.27 17.85
C GLU A 103 33.14 -11.75 17.68
N SER A 104 32.87 -11.02 18.78
CA SER A 104 32.82 -9.55 18.83
C SER A 104 34.19 -8.88 19.07
N GLY A 105 35.27 -9.66 19.22
CA GLY A 105 36.62 -9.15 19.46
C GLY A 105 36.92 -8.75 20.91
N VAL A 106 36.05 -9.13 21.86
CA VAL A 106 36.19 -8.84 23.30
C VAL A 106 36.83 -10.04 24.01
N ASP A 107 37.75 -9.77 24.95
CA ASP A 107 38.35 -10.79 25.81
C ASP A 107 37.34 -11.26 26.88
N GLY A 108 36.50 -12.21 26.51
CA GLY A 108 35.44 -12.76 27.36
C GLY A 108 35.92 -13.26 28.74
N PRO A 109 37.03 -14.02 28.85
CA PRO A 109 37.62 -14.40 30.13
C PRO A 109 37.95 -13.20 31.04
N ALA A 110 38.48 -12.09 30.49
CA ALA A 110 38.77 -10.89 31.28
C ALA A 110 37.49 -10.19 31.79
N VAL A 111 36.40 -10.23 31.01
CA VAL A 111 35.08 -9.72 31.43
C VAL A 111 34.51 -10.54 32.59
N LEU A 112 34.59 -11.88 32.52
CA LEU A 112 34.18 -12.76 33.62
C LEU A 112 34.99 -12.53 34.90
N GLU A 113 36.31 -12.38 34.78
CA GLU A 113 37.16 -12.12 35.96
C GLU A 113 36.82 -10.77 36.63
N HIS A 114 36.39 -9.77 35.86
CA HIS A 114 35.93 -8.49 36.39
C HIS A 114 34.55 -8.60 37.06
N MET A 115 33.58 -9.27 36.41
CA MET A 115 32.25 -9.53 36.98
C MET A 115 32.32 -10.33 38.30
N ALA A 116 33.27 -11.26 38.42
CA ALA A 116 33.53 -12.00 39.64
C ALA A 116 34.08 -11.12 40.78
N ARG A 117 34.88 -10.08 40.48
CA ARG A 117 35.44 -9.15 41.49
C ARG A 117 34.40 -8.18 42.06
N ASP A 118 33.43 -7.77 41.24
CA ASP A 118 32.32 -6.88 41.65
C ASP A 118 31.10 -7.62 42.23
N GLY A 119 31.21 -8.95 42.43
CA GLY A 119 30.16 -9.77 43.04
C GLY A 119 28.95 -10.02 42.14
N ARG A 120 29.08 -9.84 40.82
CA ARG A 120 28.04 -10.04 39.80
C ARG A 120 28.38 -11.14 38.81
N GLY A 121 28.95 -12.23 39.32
CA GLY A 121 29.36 -13.40 38.53
C GLY A 121 28.26 -14.43 38.29
N SER A 122 26.97 -14.05 38.28
CA SER A 122 25.89 -15.03 38.06
C SER A 122 25.61 -15.23 36.57
N ALA A 123 25.13 -16.41 36.19
CA ALA A 123 24.72 -16.70 34.82
C ALA A 123 23.61 -15.76 34.30
N SER A 124 22.82 -15.15 35.21
CA SER A 124 21.78 -14.19 34.85
C SER A 124 22.34 -12.81 34.47
N ASP A 125 23.40 -12.35 35.13
CA ASP A 125 24.11 -11.11 34.78
C ASP A 125 24.75 -11.21 33.39
N LEU A 126 25.34 -12.38 33.08
CA LEU A 126 25.95 -12.66 31.79
C LEU A 126 24.92 -12.73 30.65
N CYS A 127 23.75 -13.35 30.89
CA CYS A 127 22.64 -13.35 29.94
C CYS A 127 22.11 -11.94 29.65
N SER A 128 22.02 -11.09 30.67
CA SER A 128 21.58 -9.69 30.53
C SER A 128 22.54 -8.87 29.67
N LEU A 129 23.85 -9.06 29.86
CA LEU A 129 24.89 -8.45 29.03
C LEU A 129 24.79 -8.92 27.57
N VAL A 130 24.67 -10.23 27.32
CA VAL A 130 24.52 -10.78 25.96
C VAL A 130 23.24 -10.29 25.28
N GLN A 131 22.11 -10.21 25.98
CA GLN A 131 20.87 -9.64 25.42
C GLN A 131 21.02 -8.16 25.06
N THR A 132 21.74 -7.38 25.86
CA THR A 132 21.98 -5.95 25.61
C THR A 132 22.87 -5.76 24.38
N LEU A 133 24.00 -6.48 24.31
CA LEU A 133 24.92 -6.48 23.16
C LEU A 133 24.23 -6.93 21.86
N ALA A 134 23.44 -8.01 21.90
CA ALA A 134 22.69 -8.48 20.75
C ALA A 134 21.65 -7.44 20.26
N THR A 135 21.04 -6.70 21.18
CA THR A 135 20.04 -5.65 20.85
C THR A 135 20.70 -4.42 20.22
N GLU A 136 21.89 -4.02 20.67
CA GLU A 136 22.68 -2.93 20.09
C GLU A 136 23.30 -3.29 18.73
N LEU A 137 23.82 -4.51 18.56
CA LEU A 137 24.29 -5.03 17.27
C LEU A 137 23.16 -5.05 16.21
N LEU A 138 21.95 -5.44 16.62
CA LEU A 138 20.75 -5.41 15.75
C LEU A 138 20.24 -3.99 15.44
N GLN A 139 20.69 -2.97 16.17
CA GLN A 139 20.43 -1.56 15.85
C GLN A 139 21.50 -0.97 14.94
N THR A 140 22.78 -1.29 15.15
CA THR A 140 23.89 -0.83 14.30
C THR A 140 23.91 -1.47 12.92
N GLU A 141 23.55 -2.76 12.78
CA GLU A 141 23.33 -3.40 11.45
C GLU A 141 22.16 -2.79 10.65
N ARG A 142 21.37 -1.87 11.24
CA ARG A 142 20.27 -1.17 10.56
C ARG A 142 20.64 0.22 10.03
N ASP A 143 21.88 0.70 10.21
CA ASP A 143 22.35 1.87 9.46
C ASP A 143 22.57 1.46 7.97
N PRO A 144 21.86 2.09 7.01
CA PRO A 144 21.91 1.68 5.61
C PRO A 144 23.26 1.94 4.90
N ARG A 145 24.27 2.45 5.60
CA ARG A 145 25.65 2.59 5.08
C ARG A 145 26.47 1.29 5.17
N CYS A 146 26.15 0.37 6.07
CA CYS A 146 26.95 -0.83 6.35
C CYS A 146 26.62 -2.06 5.45
N ALA A 147 26.27 -1.83 4.18
CA ALA A 147 25.88 -2.89 3.24
C ALA A 147 27.06 -3.63 2.56
N ALA A 148 28.29 -3.41 3.01
CA ALA A 148 29.51 -4.06 2.54
C ALA A 148 30.30 -4.66 3.71
N ALA A 149 31.26 -5.55 3.43
CA ALA A 149 32.07 -6.17 4.49
C ALA A 149 32.84 -5.11 5.29
N PRO A 150 32.85 -5.18 6.64
CA PRO A 150 33.31 -4.08 7.49
C PRO A 150 34.79 -3.78 7.27
N THR A 151 35.05 -2.50 7.00
CA THR A 151 36.38 -1.89 6.84
C THR A 151 37.15 -1.89 8.17
N SER A 152 38.39 -1.42 8.17
CA SER A 152 39.14 -1.21 9.42
C SER A 152 38.48 -0.17 10.32
N GLU A 153 38.00 0.94 9.76
CA GLU A 153 37.26 1.98 10.49
C GLU A 153 35.95 1.45 11.08
N ASP A 154 35.21 0.61 10.37
CA ASP A 154 33.95 0.04 10.89
C ASP A 154 34.21 -0.84 12.13
N ARG A 155 35.31 -1.61 12.12
CA ARG A 155 35.70 -2.44 13.28
C ARG A 155 36.17 -1.62 14.46
N GLU A 156 36.87 -0.52 14.20
CA GLU A 156 37.33 0.42 15.22
C GLU A 156 36.13 1.15 15.86
N ASN A 157 35.12 1.54 15.07
CA ASN A 157 33.86 2.10 15.58
C ASN A 157 33.01 1.08 16.36
N ILE A 158 32.95 -0.18 15.94
CA ILE A 158 32.30 -1.24 16.71
C ILE A 158 33.04 -1.44 18.04
N ALA A 159 34.37 -1.53 18.04
CA ALA A 159 35.17 -1.65 19.26
C ALA A 159 34.94 -0.48 20.23
N LEU A 160 34.95 0.78 19.74
CA LEU A 160 34.65 1.97 20.55
C LEU A 160 33.22 1.98 21.12
N THR A 161 32.25 1.49 20.35
CA THR A 161 30.84 1.39 20.81
C THR A 161 30.70 0.31 21.89
N THR A 162 31.35 -0.84 21.71
CA THR A 162 31.40 -1.93 22.69
C THR A 162 32.13 -1.51 23.97
N GLU A 163 33.24 -0.77 23.85
CA GLU A 163 33.98 -0.21 24.98
C GLU A 163 33.10 0.78 25.77
N ALA A 164 32.44 1.73 25.09
CA ALA A 164 31.53 2.68 25.74
C ALA A 164 30.35 1.99 26.47
N LEU A 165 29.80 0.92 25.89
CA LEU A 165 28.76 0.10 26.54
C LEU A 165 29.31 -0.59 27.80
N LEU A 166 30.48 -1.23 27.73
CA LEU A 166 31.14 -1.86 28.88
C LEU A 166 31.50 -0.84 29.99
N THR A 167 31.95 0.36 29.64
CA THR A 167 32.14 1.47 30.58
C THR A 167 30.81 1.90 31.23
N SER A 168 29.74 2.02 30.45
CA SER A 168 28.44 2.50 30.94
C SER A 168 27.71 1.52 31.88
N ALA A 169 27.85 0.22 31.62
CA ALA A 169 27.15 -0.82 32.37
C ALA A 169 28.00 -1.45 33.49
N PHE A 170 29.33 -1.46 33.34
CA PHE A 170 30.26 -2.15 34.26
C PHE A 170 31.50 -1.32 34.66
N GLY A 171 31.59 -0.03 34.28
CA GLY A 171 32.64 0.86 34.78
C GLY A 171 34.05 0.65 34.20
N PHE A 172 34.19 -0.15 33.15
CA PHE A 172 35.49 -0.48 32.54
C PHE A 172 36.21 0.78 32.00
N LEU A 173 37.47 0.99 32.40
CA LEU A 173 38.34 2.03 31.87
C LEU A 173 39.47 1.39 31.05
N GLY A 174 39.38 1.46 29.72
CA GLY A 174 40.45 1.04 28.82
C GLY A 174 41.71 1.92 28.94
N PRO A 175 42.89 1.43 28.52
CA PRO A 175 44.15 2.13 28.75
C PRO A 175 44.42 3.27 27.74
N ALA A 176 44.59 4.48 28.29
CA ALA A 176 45.37 5.63 27.78
C ALA A 176 44.91 6.36 26.50
N SER A 177 44.40 7.59 26.70
CA SER A 177 44.13 8.62 25.68
C SER A 177 45.41 9.26 25.07
N PRO A 178 45.26 10.24 24.16
CA PRO A 178 45.42 11.63 24.64
C PRO A 178 44.53 12.73 24.02
N SER A 179 43.86 13.51 24.89
CA SER A 179 43.66 14.99 24.79
C SER A 179 42.63 15.55 23.77
N ALA A 180 41.87 16.64 23.99
CA ALA A 180 41.69 17.53 25.16
C ALA A 180 40.37 18.37 25.09
N THR A 181 39.79 18.74 26.25
CA THR A 181 39.03 20.01 26.57
C THR A 181 37.79 20.43 25.73
N ALA A 182 36.75 21.17 26.18
CA ALA A 182 36.17 21.64 27.47
C ALA A 182 34.91 22.52 27.11
N ALA A 183 33.93 22.90 27.95
CA ALA A 183 33.34 22.44 29.23
C ALA A 183 32.07 23.32 29.56
N THR A 184 31.32 22.99 30.64
CA THR A 184 30.28 23.82 31.36
C THR A 184 28.98 24.25 30.64
N ALA A 185 27.84 24.60 31.31
CA ALA A 185 27.19 24.24 32.60
C ALA A 185 25.83 25.02 32.76
N ALA A 186 24.99 24.65 33.76
CA ALA A 186 23.87 25.41 34.40
C ALA A 186 22.56 25.68 33.57
N THR A 187 21.28 25.50 34.00
CA THR A 187 20.48 25.60 35.27
C THR A 187 20.04 27.03 35.66
N VAL A 188 18.79 27.38 36.05
CA VAL A 188 17.53 26.62 36.36
C VAL A 188 16.27 27.56 36.41
N ALA A 189 15.07 27.04 36.74
CA ALA A 189 13.84 27.74 37.24
C ALA A 189 12.90 28.50 36.25
N SER A 190 11.62 28.83 36.51
CA SER A 190 10.44 28.28 37.23
C SER A 190 9.43 29.44 37.43
N GLY A 191 8.10 29.25 37.33
CA GLY A 191 7.16 30.33 37.69
C GLY A 191 5.68 30.17 37.29
N THR A 192 4.81 30.06 38.30
CA THR A 192 3.33 30.24 38.29
C THR A 192 2.97 30.70 39.73
N PRO A 193 1.84 31.41 40.03
CA PRO A 193 0.49 30.85 39.84
C PRO A 193 -0.76 31.80 39.78
N GLN A 194 -1.91 31.14 39.50
CA GLN A 194 -3.21 31.23 40.20
C GLN A 194 -4.38 32.17 39.83
N ASN A 195 -5.57 31.55 39.98
CA ASN A 195 -6.93 32.06 40.26
C ASN A 195 -7.81 32.59 39.10
N ALA A 196 -9.15 32.47 39.11
CA ALA A 196 -10.11 31.37 39.42
C ALA A 196 -11.54 31.97 39.58
N ARG A 197 -12.59 31.35 39.00
CA ARG A 197 -13.98 31.21 39.55
C ARG A 197 -14.95 30.54 38.55
N SER A 198 -16.16 30.21 39.02
CA SER A 198 -16.98 29.07 38.58
C SER A 198 -18.51 29.33 38.57
N ALA A 199 -19.28 28.27 38.25
CA ALA A 199 -20.75 28.09 38.42
C ALA A 199 -21.70 28.69 37.35
N SER A 200 -22.94 28.22 37.11
CA SER A 200 -23.60 26.89 37.31
C SER A 200 -25.04 26.89 36.74
N ILE A 201 -25.42 25.83 36.00
CA ILE A 201 -26.76 25.16 35.91
C ILE A 201 -28.08 25.99 36.01
N ARG A 202 -28.94 25.89 34.97
CA ARG A 202 -30.36 25.46 35.16
C ARG A 202 -31.07 24.97 33.88
N SER A 203 -32.13 24.18 34.10
CA SER A 203 -32.84 23.33 33.14
C SER A 203 -34.23 23.85 32.76
N HIS A 204 -34.80 23.34 31.66
CA HIS A 204 -36.21 22.97 31.38
C HIS A 204 -36.35 22.78 29.83
N ARG A 205 -37.24 21.98 29.24
CA ARG A 205 -38.38 21.16 29.72
C ARG A 205 -38.61 19.98 28.76
N ARG A 206 -39.32 18.93 29.21
CA ARG A 206 -39.77 17.79 28.38
C ARG A 206 -40.89 18.19 27.41
N ASN A 207 -41.03 17.47 26.31
CA ASN A 207 -42.33 16.93 25.87
C ASN A 207 -42.17 15.64 25.06
N SER A 208 -43.21 14.81 25.07
CA SER A 208 -43.25 13.44 24.56
C SER A 208 -44.52 13.21 23.74
N PHE A 209 -44.49 12.38 22.69
CA PHE A 209 -45.45 11.26 22.43
C PHE A 209 -45.30 10.68 21.00
N ALA A 210 -44.92 9.40 20.95
CA ALA A 210 -45.45 8.26 20.18
C ALA A 210 -45.94 8.35 18.69
N PRO A 211 -45.96 7.21 17.95
CA PRO A 211 -45.93 7.20 16.48
C PRO A 211 -47.21 6.70 15.79
N THR A 212 -47.41 7.07 14.52
CA THR A 212 -48.26 6.34 13.54
C THR A 212 -47.72 6.53 12.12
N GLY A 213 -48.01 5.57 11.21
CA GLY A 213 -47.80 5.77 9.77
C GLY A 213 -47.05 4.66 9.02
N LYS A 214 -47.61 3.45 8.95
CA LYS A 214 -47.23 2.50 7.90
C LYS A 214 -47.56 3.14 6.54
N ARG A 215 -46.56 3.39 5.69
CA ARG A 215 -46.78 3.71 4.27
C ARG A 215 -46.20 2.58 3.42
N ALA A 216 -47.05 1.96 2.62
CA ALA A 216 -46.68 0.81 1.80
C ALA A 216 -45.59 1.21 0.79
N VAL A 217 -44.58 0.35 0.64
CA VAL A 217 -43.64 0.42 -0.48
C VAL A 217 -44.44 0.13 -1.75
N ALA A 218 -44.63 1.16 -2.57
CA ALA A 218 -45.15 0.95 -3.92
C ALA A 218 -44.10 0.17 -4.73
N PRO A 219 -44.47 -0.88 -5.47
CA PRO A 219 -43.52 -1.62 -6.29
C PRO A 219 -42.99 -0.70 -7.41
N VAL A 220 -41.67 -0.59 -7.50
CA VAL A 220 -40.99 0.03 -8.66
C VAL A 220 -41.48 -0.68 -9.92
N PRO A 221 -41.95 0.02 -10.96
CA PRO A 221 -42.49 -0.62 -12.15
C PRO A 221 -41.38 -1.40 -12.87
N ARG A 222 -41.55 -2.73 -12.96
CA ARG A 222 -40.74 -3.55 -13.86
C ARG A 222 -41.08 -3.18 -15.31
N VAL A 223 -40.23 -2.37 -15.92
CA VAL A 223 -40.26 -2.16 -17.38
C VAL A 223 -39.93 -3.49 -18.06
N SER A 224 -40.76 -3.94 -19.00
CA SER A 224 -40.53 -5.19 -19.71
C SER A 224 -39.40 -5.05 -20.74
N PRO A 225 -38.53 -6.07 -20.91
CA PRO A 225 -37.43 -6.02 -21.88
C PRO A 225 -37.97 -6.25 -23.30
N THR A 226 -38.57 -5.24 -23.92
CA THR A 226 -39.09 -5.34 -25.31
C THR A 226 -39.24 -4.01 -26.05
N GLY A 227 -38.77 -2.89 -25.48
CA GLY A 227 -39.03 -1.54 -25.99
C GLY A 227 -37.81 -0.62 -26.21
N LEU A 228 -36.58 -1.14 -26.16
CA LEU A 228 -35.36 -0.32 -26.28
C LEU A 228 -34.30 -0.88 -27.26
N PHE A 229 -34.71 -1.64 -28.26
CA PHE A 229 -33.88 -1.93 -29.44
C PHE A 229 -34.07 -0.82 -30.48
N GLY A 230 -33.42 0.32 -30.26
CA GLY A 230 -33.65 1.53 -31.05
C GLY A 230 -32.61 2.63 -30.89
N LEU A 231 -31.39 2.29 -30.46
CA LEU A 231 -30.26 3.23 -30.38
C LEU A 231 -28.91 2.50 -30.55
N LEU A 232 -28.88 1.55 -31.48
CA LEU A 232 -27.62 1.16 -32.13
C LEU A 232 -27.18 2.31 -33.02
N GLY A 233 -26.29 3.17 -32.50
CA GLY A 233 -25.54 4.10 -33.33
C GLY A 233 -24.88 3.33 -34.47
N SER A 234 -25.01 3.84 -35.69
CA SER A 234 -24.55 3.09 -36.86
C SER A 234 -23.03 2.88 -36.79
N SER A 235 -22.54 1.74 -37.25
CA SER A 235 -21.10 1.43 -37.25
C SER A 235 -20.25 2.49 -37.97
N SER A 236 -20.88 3.25 -38.88
CA SER A 236 -20.31 4.41 -39.57
C SER A 236 -19.93 5.57 -38.64
N GLU A 237 -20.74 5.91 -37.63
CA GLU A 237 -20.53 7.11 -36.81
C GLU A 237 -19.28 6.96 -35.93
N LYS A 238 -19.13 5.81 -35.29
CA LYS A 238 -18.01 5.53 -34.39
C LYS A 238 -16.67 5.41 -35.15
N ALA A 239 -16.69 4.85 -36.35
CA ALA A 239 -15.53 4.81 -37.23
C ALA A 239 -15.09 6.22 -37.70
N SER A 240 -15.98 7.22 -37.64
CA SER A 240 -15.69 8.63 -37.95
C SER A 240 -15.31 9.49 -36.74
N ALA A 241 -15.27 8.91 -35.53
CA ALA A 241 -14.98 9.68 -34.32
C ALA A 241 -13.59 10.36 -34.37
N PRO A 242 -13.49 11.62 -33.91
CA PRO A 242 -12.31 12.47 -34.12
C PRO A 242 -11.10 12.02 -33.29
N ILE A 243 -11.29 11.52 -32.07
CA ILE A 243 -10.18 11.05 -31.24
C ILE A 243 -9.83 9.62 -31.66
N ARG A 244 -8.65 9.45 -32.25
CA ARG A 244 -8.16 8.17 -32.77
C ARG A 244 -7.21 7.50 -31.77
N LEU A 245 -7.65 6.42 -31.13
CA LEU A 245 -6.97 5.77 -30.01
C LEU A 245 -6.34 4.42 -30.40
N GLY A 246 -5.06 4.27 -30.11
CA GLY A 246 -4.33 3.00 -30.05
C GLY A 246 -4.14 2.53 -28.59
N ILE A 247 -4.13 1.22 -28.35
CA ILE A 247 -3.88 0.66 -27.00
C ILE A 247 -2.72 -0.34 -27.05
N ASN A 248 -1.67 -0.09 -26.27
CA ASN A 248 -0.58 -1.05 -26.07
C ASN A 248 -0.80 -1.81 -24.74
N GLY A 249 -0.97 -3.13 -24.84
CA GLY A 249 -1.15 -4.04 -23.71
C GLY A 249 -2.59 -4.15 -23.21
N MET A 250 -3.31 -5.22 -23.59
CA MET A 250 -4.69 -5.51 -23.14
C MET A 250 -4.77 -6.14 -21.73
N GLY A 251 -4.07 -5.53 -20.77
CA GLY A 251 -4.19 -5.82 -19.33
C GLY A 251 -5.52 -5.36 -18.74
N ARG A 252 -5.64 -5.30 -17.40
CA ARG A 252 -6.85 -4.76 -16.73
C ARG A 252 -7.20 -3.35 -17.26
N ILE A 253 -6.24 -2.43 -17.18
CA ILE A 253 -6.40 -1.04 -17.64
C ILE A 253 -6.68 -0.96 -19.13
N GLY A 254 -5.88 -1.58 -20.00
CA GLY A 254 -6.10 -1.53 -21.45
C GLY A 254 -7.49 -2.02 -21.89
N ARG A 255 -8.03 -3.08 -21.25
CA ARG A 255 -9.40 -3.54 -21.52
C ARG A 255 -10.48 -2.60 -21.01
N LEU A 256 -10.28 -1.92 -19.88
CA LEU A 256 -11.25 -0.94 -19.37
C LEU A 256 -11.20 0.39 -20.13
N VAL A 257 -10.01 0.86 -20.52
CA VAL A 257 -9.84 1.96 -21.47
C VAL A 257 -10.55 1.63 -22.79
N PHE A 258 -10.42 0.40 -23.31
CA PHE A 258 -11.18 -0.06 -24.47
C PHE A 258 -12.70 0.00 -24.23
N ARG A 259 -13.21 -0.56 -23.12
CA ARG A 259 -14.65 -0.55 -22.80
C ARG A 259 -15.22 0.87 -22.69
N ILE A 260 -14.50 1.79 -22.03
CA ILE A 260 -14.92 3.18 -21.82
C ILE A 260 -14.83 4.00 -23.11
N ALA A 261 -13.77 3.81 -23.91
CA ALA A 261 -13.70 4.39 -25.26
C ALA A 261 -14.86 3.89 -26.14
N MET A 262 -15.27 2.61 -25.98
CA MET A 262 -16.42 2.06 -26.69
C MET A 262 -17.79 2.57 -26.20
N SER A 263 -17.92 3.22 -25.05
CA SER A 263 -19.16 3.92 -24.68
C SER A 263 -19.18 5.40 -25.12
N ARG A 264 -18.07 5.91 -25.66
CA ARG A 264 -17.91 7.32 -26.05
C ARG A 264 -18.11 7.52 -27.55
N PRO A 265 -18.90 8.52 -28.00
CA PRO A 265 -19.07 8.82 -29.42
C PRO A 265 -17.90 9.62 -30.01
N ASP A 266 -17.08 10.27 -29.18
CA ASP A 266 -15.95 11.10 -29.60
C ASP A 266 -14.63 10.34 -29.75
N VAL A 267 -14.57 9.05 -29.36
CA VAL A 267 -13.36 8.21 -29.36
C VAL A 267 -13.54 6.94 -30.20
N ALA A 268 -12.67 6.73 -31.18
CA ALA A 268 -12.52 5.48 -31.93
C ALA A 268 -11.26 4.73 -31.48
N VAL A 269 -11.39 3.51 -30.96
CA VAL A 269 -10.21 2.61 -30.88
C VAL A 269 -9.97 1.99 -32.25
N THR A 270 -8.76 2.13 -32.79
CA THR A 270 -8.45 1.69 -34.17
C THR A 270 -7.42 0.58 -34.24
N HIS A 271 -6.52 0.54 -33.27
CA HIS A 271 -5.44 -0.43 -33.20
C HIS A 271 -5.15 -0.89 -31.77
N ILE A 272 -4.85 -2.17 -31.63
CA ILE A 272 -4.41 -2.79 -30.38
C ILE A 272 -3.07 -3.49 -30.65
N ASN A 273 -2.06 -3.24 -29.81
CA ASN A 273 -0.88 -4.11 -29.75
C ASN A 273 -0.94 -4.99 -28.50
N CYS A 274 -0.95 -6.32 -28.68
CA CYS A 274 -0.96 -7.27 -27.58
C CYS A 274 -0.44 -8.65 -28.01
N SER A 275 0.26 -9.35 -27.11
CA SER A 275 0.78 -10.70 -27.34
C SER A 275 -0.27 -11.83 -27.25
N MET A 276 -1.56 -11.49 -27.20
CA MET A 276 -2.68 -12.44 -27.17
C MET A 276 -3.28 -12.54 -28.58
N ASP A 277 -3.79 -13.70 -28.97
CA ASP A 277 -4.51 -13.87 -30.22
C ASP A 277 -5.88 -13.13 -30.18
N PRO A 278 -6.46 -12.77 -31.35
CA PRO A 278 -7.74 -12.05 -31.40
C PRO A 278 -8.89 -12.76 -30.67
N ALA A 279 -8.96 -14.09 -30.72
CA ALA A 279 -10.04 -14.84 -30.07
C ALA A 279 -9.93 -14.77 -28.54
N TYR A 280 -8.72 -14.84 -27.98
CA TYR A 280 -8.50 -14.68 -26.55
C TYR A 280 -8.66 -13.23 -26.09
N ILE A 281 -8.27 -12.22 -26.89
CA ILE A 281 -8.60 -10.82 -26.61
C ILE A 281 -10.13 -10.63 -26.59
N ALA A 282 -10.86 -11.19 -27.55
CA ALA A 282 -12.31 -11.14 -27.58
C ALA A 282 -12.95 -11.79 -26.34
N TYR A 283 -12.46 -12.95 -25.91
CA TYR A 283 -12.89 -13.61 -24.67
C TYR A 283 -12.66 -12.73 -23.43
N MET A 284 -11.44 -12.20 -23.28
CA MET A 284 -11.04 -11.36 -22.14
C MET A 284 -11.72 -9.98 -22.11
N LEU A 285 -12.15 -9.46 -23.26
CA LEU A 285 -13.00 -8.27 -23.34
C LEU A 285 -14.45 -8.61 -23.01
N LYS A 286 -14.97 -9.73 -23.53
CA LYS A 286 -16.37 -10.15 -23.38
C LYS A 286 -16.75 -10.50 -21.95
N TYR A 287 -15.85 -11.12 -21.19
CA TYR A 287 -16.09 -11.55 -19.80
C TYR A 287 -15.07 -10.93 -18.84
N ASP A 288 -15.55 -10.17 -17.85
CA ASP A 288 -14.73 -9.64 -16.76
C ASP A 288 -15.34 -10.02 -15.41
N SER A 289 -14.53 -10.53 -14.48
CA SER A 289 -15.00 -11.00 -13.18
C SER A 289 -15.40 -9.87 -12.22
N VAL A 290 -14.99 -8.63 -12.51
CA VAL A 290 -15.32 -7.45 -11.69
C VAL A 290 -16.39 -6.62 -12.39
N HIS A 291 -16.12 -6.18 -13.63
CA HIS A 291 -17.00 -5.28 -14.37
C HIS A 291 -17.97 -6.01 -15.31
N GLY A 292 -18.25 -7.28 -15.02
CA GLY A 292 -19.23 -8.11 -15.73
C GLY A 292 -18.95 -8.32 -17.23
N LYS A 293 -20.01 -8.73 -17.93
CA LYS A 293 -19.98 -8.97 -19.38
C LYS A 293 -19.93 -7.64 -20.13
N PHE A 294 -19.20 -7.60 -21.24
CA PHE A 294 -19.25 -6.45 -22.16
C PHE A 294 -20.65 -6.29 -22.76
N ASP A 295 -21.15 -5.05 -22.78
CA ASP A 295 -22.41 -4.70 -23.43
C ASP A 295 -22.17 -4.34 -24.91
N GLY A 296 -22.27 -5.37 -25.75
CA GLY A 296 -22.01 -5.26 -27.18
C GLY A 296 -21.62 -6.60 -27.81
N GLU A 297 -21.43 -6.56 -29.12
CA GLU A 297 -20.93 -7.68 -29.91
C GLU A 297 -19.42 -7.55 -30.12
N ILE A 298 -18.71 -8.67 -29.99
CA ILE A 298 -17.29 -8.81 -30.30
C ILE A 298 -17.13 -10.10 -31.10
N VAL A 299 -16.73 -9.96 -32.37
CA VAL A 299 -16.41 -11.07 -33.27
C VAL A 299 -14.92 -10.99 -33.61
N PRO A 300 -14.08 -11.94 -33.17
CA PRO A 300 -12.68 -11.99 -33.58
C PRO A 300 -12.56 -12.45 -35.05
N THR A 301 -11.61 -11.87 -35.77
CA THR A 301 -11.14 -12.34 -37.07
C THR A 301 -9.74 -12.96 -36.90
N GLU A 302 -9.06 -13.31 -37.99
CA GLU A 302 -7.66 -13.77 -37.94
C GLU A 302 -6.66 -12.68 -37.50
N THR A 303 -6.97 -11.39 -37.72
CA THR A 303 -6.03 -10.26 -37.50
C THR A 303 -6.64 -9.02 -36.86
N SER A 304 -7.94 -9.04 -36.54
CA SER A 304 -8.71 -7.91 -36.02
C SER A 304 -9.87 -8.37 -35.12
N LEU A 305 -10.56 -7.41 -34.52
CA LEU A 305 -11.86 -7.61 -33.87
C LEU A 305 -12.90 -6.76 -34.61
N ILE A 306 -14.08 -7.32 -34.88
CA ILE A 306 -15.26 -6.52 -35.20
C ILE A 306 -16.03 -6.30 -33.90
N VAL A 307 -16.10 -5.05 -33.44
CA VAL A 307 -16.76 -4.66 -32.18
C VAL A 307 -17.89 -3.69 -32.49
N ASN A 308 -19.13 -4.08 -32.22
CA ASN A 308 -20.34 -3.35 -32.62
C ASN A 308 -20.31 -2.88 -34.10
N GLY A 309 -19.79 -3.74 -35.00
CA GLY A 309 -19.65 -3.46 -36.43
C GLY A 309 -18.45 -2.58 -36.83
N GLN A 310 -17.64 -2.09 -35.89
CA GLN A 310 -16.39 -1.38 -36.16
C GLN A 310 -15.20 -2.37 -36.15
N GLU A 311 -14.33 -2.31 -37.16
CA GLU A 311 -13.07 -3.06 -37.13
C GLU A 311 -12.02 -2.37 -36.25
N VAL A 312 -11.36 -3.16 -35.40
CA VAL A 312 -10.19 -2.79 -34.59
C VAL A 312 -9.07 -3.76 -34.92
N THR A 313 -8.02 -3.27 -35.56
CA THR A 313 -6.89 -4.11 -36.02
C THR A 313 -5.96 -4.48 -34.87
N ILE A 314 -5.31 -5.64 -34.94
CA ILE A 314 -4.38 -6.12 -33.90
C ILE A 314 -2.96 -6.30 -34.46
N SER A 315 -1.96 -5.95 -33.65
CA SER A 315 -0.56 -6.36 -33.79
C SER A 315 -0.08 -7.05 -32.50
N ASN A 316 1.04 -7.77 -32.56
CA ASN A 316 1.55 -8.56 -31.44
C ASN A 316 3.07 -8.40 -31.21
N THR A 317 3.65 -7.28 -31.66
CA THR A 317 5.08 -7.02 -31.50
C THR A 317 5.45 -6.66 -30.05
N ARG A 318 6.70 -6.98 -29.70
CA ARG A 318 7.33 -6.62 -28.42
C ARG A 318 8.05 -5.27 -28.47
N ASP A 319 8.36 -4.74 -29.66
CA ASP A 319 9.00 -3.44 -29.81
C ASP A 319 7.95 -2.38 -30.16
N PRO A 320 7.76 -1.35 -29.31
CA PRO A 320 7.02 -0.14 -29.64
C PRO A 320 7.41 0.49 -31.00
N GLU A 321 8.65 0.28 -31.48
CA GLU A 321 9.14 0.80 -32.75
C GLU A 321 8.63 0.06 -34.01
N GLU A 322 7.96 -1.08 -33.85
CA GLU A 322 7.39 -1.85 -34.96
C GLU A 322 5.86 -1.63 -35.14
N ILE A 323 5.17 -1.09 -34.14
CA ILE A 323 3.70 -0.95 -34.14
C ILE A 323 3.24 0.12 -35.16
N PRO A 324 2.44 -0.20 -36.20
CA PRO A 324 2.14 0.75 -37.28
C PRO A 324 1.00 1.72 -36.93
N TRP A 325 1.19 2.56 -35.89
CA TRP A 325 0.13 3.43 -35.34
C TRP A 325 -0.51 4.35 -36.38
N ALA A 326 0.28 5.11 -37.15
CA ALA A 326 -0.23 6.04 -38.15
C ALA A 326 -0.97 5.32 -39.29
N ASP A 327 -0.46 4.18 -39.77
CA ASP A 327 -1.07 3.40 -40.85
C ASP A 327 -2.39 2.75 -40.43
N LYS A 328 -2.54 2.48 -39.12
CA LYS A 328 -3.81 2.05 -38.51
C LYS A 328 -4.64 3.23 -37.98
N GLY A 329 -4.23 4.45 -38.32
CA GLY A 329 -4.92 5.70 -38.00
C GLY A 329 -5.18 5.87 -36.50
N ALA A 330 -4.15 5.64 -35.67
CA ALA A 330 -4.13 5.88 -34.22
C ALA A 330 -3.20 7.08 -33.90
N ASP A 331 -3.78 8.15 -33.36
CA ASP A 331 -3.06 9.40 -33.05
C ASP A 331 -2.61 9.47 -31.59
N TYR A 332 -3.42 8.95 -30.67
CA TYR A 332 -3.13 8.90 -29.24
C TYR A 332 -2.94 7.44 -28.84
N VAL A 333 -1.91 7.12 -28.06
CA VAL A 333 -1.62 5.74 -27.61
C VAL A 333 -1.71 5.65 -26.10
N CYS A 334 -2.60 4.78 -25.61
CA CYS A 334 -2.60 4.34 -24.21
C CYS A 334 -1.51 3.29 -24.02
N GLU A 335 -0.39 3.69 -23.40
CA GLU A 335 0.69 2.79 -23.00
C GLU A 335 0.34 2.12 -21.66
N SER A 336 -0.22 0.92 -21.74
CA SER A 336 -0.76 0.17 -20.60
C SER A 336 -0.10 -1.19 -20.35
N THR A 337 1.14 -1.39 -20.81
CA THR A 337 1.93 -2.59 -20.50
C THR A 337 2.54 -2.56 -19.08
N GLY A 338 2.74 -1.36 -18.52
CA GLY A 338 3.50 -1.16 -17.26
C GLY A 338 5.03 -1.34 -17.41
N VAL A 339 5.52 -1.56 -18.62
CA VAL A 339 6.94 -1.71 -18.94
C VAL A 339 7.53 -0.34 -19.33
N PHE A 340 6.98 0.28 -20.38
CA PHE A 340 7.48 1.51 -21.01
C PHE A 340 7.05 2.77 -20.24
N CYS A 341 7.50 2.89 -18.99
CA CYS A 341 7.06 3.96 -18.07
C CYS A 341 8.08 5.11 -17.91
N THR A 342 8.81 5.46 -18.96
CA THR A 342 9.70 6.64 -19.02
C THR A 342 9.43 7.41 -20.30
N THR A 343 9.83 8.70 -20.35
CA THR A 343 9.78 9.55 -21.54
C THR A 343 10.44 8.83 -22.71
N GLU A 344 11.67 8.35 -22.54
CA GLU A 344 12.44 7.63 -23.56
C GLU A 344 11.74 6.35 -24.04
N ALA A 345 11.25 5.53 -23.11
CA ALA A 345 10.66 4.23 -23.45
C ALA A 345 9.31 4.36 -24.16
N ALA A 346 8.47 5.32 -23.77
CA ALA A 346 7.20 5.59 -24.42
C ALA A 346 7.34 6.47 -25.68
N ALA A 347 8.41 7.28 -25.80
CA ALA A 347 8.72 8.05 -27.00
C ALA A 347 8.87 7.19 -28.25
N LYS A 348 9.24 5.91 -28.11
CA LYS A 348 9.29 4.91 -29.19
C LYS A 348 7.96 4.74 -29.95
N HIS A 349 6.82 5.06 -29.32
CA HIS A 349 5.51 5.05 -30.00
C HIS A 349 5.29 6.26 -30.92
N VAL A 350 6.02 7.37 -30.73
CA VAL A 350 5.72 8.68 -31.34
C VAL A 350 6.87 9.28 -32.15
N ASN A 351 8.12 9.14 -31.71
CA ASN A 351 9.28 9.82 -32.29
C ASN A 351 9.91 9.05 -33.47
N ARG A 352 9.08 8.61 -34.43
CA ARG A 352 9.53 7.83 -35.60
C ARG A 352 8.53 7.87 -36.77
N PRO A 353 8.95 7.50 -38.00
CA PRO A 353 8.02 7.25 -39.09
C PRO A 353 6.98 6.18 -38.71
N GLY A 354 5.71 6.41 -39.07
CA GLY A 354 4.60 5.53 -38.73
C GLY A 354 4.15 5.58 -37.26
N GLY A 355 4.79 6.40 -36.42
CA GLY A 355 4.42 6.59 -35.01
C GLY A 355 3.12 7.37 -34.82
N ALA A 356 2.59 7.30 -33.60
CA ALA A 356 1.45 8.09 -33.14
C ALA A 356 1.86 9.56 -32.90
N LYS A 357 0.88 10.44 -32.66
CA LYS A 357 1.15 11.84 -32.28
C LYS A 357 1.48 11.98 -30.80
N HIS A 358 0.84 11.22 -29.91
CA HIS A 358 1.04 11.29 -28.46
C HIS A 358 0.97 9.90 -27.78
N ALA A 359 1.74 9.72 -26.70
CA ALA A 359 1.71 8.54 -25.85
C ALA A 359 1.38 8.90 -24.39
N ILE A 360 0.42 8.17 -23.81
CA ILE A 360 -0.10 8.40 -22.46
C ILE A 360 0.21 7.15 -21.61
N ILE A 361 1.10 7.29 -20.64
CA ILE A 361 1.54 6.20 -19.76
C ILE A 361 0.46 5.95 -18.69
N SER A 362 -0.06 4.71 -18.63
CA SER A 362 -1.09 4.27 -17.66
C SER A 362 -0.54 3.91 -16.27
N ALA A 363 0.52 4.59 -15.85
CA ALA A 363 1.22 4.39 -14.59
C ALA A 363 2.06 5.64 -14.25
N PRO A 364 2.51 5.81 -12.99
CA PRO A 364 3.51 6.80 -12.65
C PRO A 364 4.76 6.64 -13.51
N ALA A 365 5.22 7.74 -14.08
CA ALA A 365 6.52 7.77 -14.74
C ALA A 365 7.65 7.43 -13.76
N LYS A 366 8.61 6.66 -14.26
CA LYS A 366 9.82 6.21 -13.53
C LYS A 366 10.99 7.21 -13.65
N ASP A 367 10.78 8.31 -14.36
CA ASP A 367 11.69 9.45 -14.45
C ASP A 367 11.05 10.73 -13.84
N GLU A 368 11.81 11.81 -13.87
CA GLU A 368 11.37 13.14 -13.43
C GLU A 368 10.92 14.03 -14.60
N THR A 369 11.29 13.69 -15.84
CA THR A 369 11.04 14.50 -17.04
C THR A 369 9.63 14.33 -17.60
N THR A 370 8.97 13.18 -17.39
CA THR A 370 7.63 12.95 -17.95
C THR A 370 6.58 13.81 -17.20
N PRO A 371 5.87 14.72 -17.88
CA PRO A 371 4.78 15.49 -17.27
C PRO A 371 3.73 14.55 -16.67
N THR A 372 3.34 14.82 -15.42
CA THR A 372 2.33 14.04 -14.70
C THR A 372 1.05 14.86 -14.62
N LEU A 373 0.02 14.41 -15.33
CA LEU A 373 -1.23 15.14 -15.53
C LEU A 373 -2.39 14.41 -14.85
N VAL A 374 -3.19 15.15 -14.08
CA VAL A 374 -4.38 14.66 -13.38
C VAL A 374 -5.56 15.55 -13.77
N VAL A 375 -6.56 14.93 -14.40
CA VAL A 375 -7.79 15.59 -14.89
C VAL A 375 -8.58 16.15 -13.71
N GLY A 376 -9.06 17.40 -13.85
CA GLY A 376 -9.71 18.16 -12.79
C GLY A 376 -8.76 18.71 -11.72
N VAL A 377 -7.44 18.56 -11.87
CA VAL A 377 -6.43 19.06 -10.92
C VAL A 377 -5.45 19.99 -11.61
N ASN A 378 -4.77 19.50 -12.66
CA ASN A 378 -3.78 20.26 -13.42
C ASN A 378 -3.75 19.97 -14.93
N ALA A 379 -4.39 18.90 -15.42
CA ALA A 379 -4.27 18.51 -16.83
C ALA A 379 -4.78 19.59 -17.80
N GLU A 380 -5.90 20.24 -17.44
CA GLU A 380 -6.54 21.28 -18.23
C GLU A 380 -5.70 22.56 -18.31
N GLN A 381 -4.88 22.83 -17.29
CA GLN A 381 -4.00 23.99 -17.23
C GLN A 381 -2.64 23.66 -17.86
N ASP A 382 -1.96 22.63 -17.36
CA ASP A 382 -0.55 22.35 -17.60
C ASP A 382 -0.26 21.63 -18.93
N TYR A 383 -1.24 20.94 -19.55
CA TYR A 383 -0.97 20.26 -20.82
C TYR A 383 -0.63 21.26 -21.94
N GLU A 384 0.40 20.95 -22.72
CA GLU A 384 0.76 21.64 -23.96
C GLU A 384 0.89 20.63 -25.10
N SER A 385 0.52 20.98 -26.33
CA SER A 385 0.66 20.14 -27.53
C SER A 385 2.10 19.73 -27.87
N SER A 386 3.08 20.39 -27.24
CA SER A 386 4.50 20.03 -27.22
C SER A 386 4.77 18.71 -26.47
N MET A 387 3.92 18.35 -25.49
CA MET A 387 4.07 17.17 -24.64
C MET A 387 3.66 15.89 -25.37
N LYS A 388 4.60 15.32 -26.13
CA LYS A 388 4.41 14.07 -26.89
C LYS A 388 4.29 12.82 -26.01
N VAL A 389 4.83 12.84 -24.80
CA VAL A 389 4.72 11.76 -23.81
C VAL A 389 4.28 12.35 -22.48
N VAL A 390 3.21 11.80 -21.89
CA VAL A 390 2.69 12.21 -20.57
C VAL A 390 2.33 10.99 -19.72
N SER A 391 2.24 11.17 -18.40
CA SER A 391 1.78 10.15 -17.45
C SER A 391 0.47 10.57 -16.82
N CYS A 392 -0.52 9.66 -16.80
CA CYS A 392 -1.80 9.86 -16.11
C CYS A 392 -1.68 9.60 -14.58
N ALA A 393 -0.47 9.68 -14.01
CA ALA A 393 -0.15 9.34 -12.62
C ALA A 393 -0.55 7.89 -12.24
N SER A 394 -0.95 7.65 -10.99
CA SER A 394 -1.54 6.36 -10.53
C SER A 394 -3.02 6.51 -10.18
N CYS A 395 -3.72 5.38 -10.07
CA CYS A 395 -5.08 5.33 -9.52
C CYS A 395 -5.17 6.00 -8.14
N THR A 396 -4.27 5.70 -7.20
CA THR A 396 -4.23 6.36 -5.88
C THR A 396 -3.93 7.87 -5.97
N THR A 397 -3.08 8.32 -6.90
CA THR A 397 -2.83 9.76 -7.10
C THR A 397 -4.07 10.47 -7.64
N ASN A 398 -4.80 9.86 -8.58
CA ASN A 398 -6.09 10.37 -9.07
C ASN A 398 -7.16 10.33 -7.97
N GLY A 399 -7.14 9.34 -7.08
CA GLY A 399 -8.04 9.24 -5.92
C GLY A 399 -7.75 10.24 -4.79
N LEU A 400 -6.51 10.72 -4.69
CA LEU A 400 -6.07 11.63 -3.61
C LEU A 400 -6.00 13.09 -4.04
N ALA A 401 -5.46 13.40 -5.22
CA ALA A 401 -5.13 14.77 -5.63
C ALA A 401 -6.36 15.71 -5.75
N PRO A 402 -7.52 15.29 -6.29
CA PRO A 402 -8.72 16.14 -6.32
C PRO A 402 -9.22 16.52 -4.92
N LEU A 403 -9.25 15.54 -4.00
CA LEU A 403 -9.65 15.79 -2.61
C LEU A 403 -8.64 16.73 -1.91
N VAL A 404 -7.33 16.50 -2.10
CA VAL A 404 -6.28 17.39 -1.57
C VAL A 404 -6.44 18.81 -2.09
N LYS A 405 -6.72 19.00 -3.38
CA LYS A 405 -6.95 20.33 -4.00
C LYS A 405 -8.11 21.06 -3.31
N VAL A 406 -9.28 20.42 -3.17
CA VAL A 406 -10.44 21.03 -2.48
C VAL A 406 -10.13 21.40 -1.03
N ILE A 407 -9.50 20.50 -0.28
CA ILE A 407 -9.19 20.72 1.13
C ILE A 407 -8.15 21.84 1.33
N ASP A 408 -7.14 21.89 0.48
CA ASP A 408 -6.10 22.91 0.55
C ASP A 408 -6.61 24.30 0.15
N GLU A 409 -7.37 24.41 -0.95
CA GLU A 409 -7.90 25.69 -1.42
C GLU A 409 -8.91 26.32 -0.43
N ASN A 410 -9.63 25.49 0.33
CA ASN A 410 -10.63 25.97 1.31
C ASN A 410 -10.07 26.17 2.74
N PHE A 411 -9.10 25.36 3.16
CA PHE A 411 -8.64 25.28 4.56
C PHE A 411 -7.11 25.34 4.76
N GLY A 412 -6.33 25.24 3.68
CA GLY A 412 -4.86 25.20 3.69
C GLY A 412 -4.31 23.94 4.32
N LEU A 413 -3.90 22.96 3.52
CA LEU A 413 -3.28 21.73 4.02
C LEU A 413 -1.82 22.02 4.37
N VAL A 414 -1.48 21.83 5.64
CA VAL A 414 -0.12 22.07 6.16
C VAL A 414 0.74 20.83 5.98
N GLU A 415 0.23 19.68 6.43
CA GLU A 415 0.88 18.38 6.29
C GLU A 415 -0.17 17.25 6.34
N GLY A 416 0.15 16.09 5.78
CA GLY A 416 -0.73 14.93 5.83
C GLY A 416 -0.05 13.60 5.54
N LEU A 417 -0.56 12.56 6.19
CA LEU A 417 -0.19 11.17 5.97
C LEU A 417 -1.37 10.43 5.34
N MET A 418 -1.08 9.73 4.24
CA MET A 418 -2.06 8.92 3.52
C MET A 418 -1.80 7.43 3.75
N THR A 419 -2.86 6.68 4.03
CA THR A 419 -2.88 5.22 3.88
C THR A 419 -3.89 4.87 2.81
N THR A 420 -3.48 4.10 1.80
CA THR A 420 -4.46 3.49 0.89
C THR A 420 -4.69 2.03 1.26
N VAL A 421 -5.93 1.71 1.61
CA VAL A 421 -6.37 0.32 1.73
C VAL A 421 -6.83 -0.07 0.33
N HIS A 422 -6.03 -0.90 -0.33
CA HIS A 422 -6.06 -1.05 -1.77
C HIS A 422 -6.33 -2.50 -2.16
N ALA A 423 -7.19 -2.69 -3.17
CA ALA A 423 -7.41 -4.01 -3.79
C ALA A 423 -6.12 -4.71 -4.22
N ALA A 424 -6.21 -6.04 -4.30
CA ALA A 424 -5.19 -6.87 -4.91
C ALA A 424 -5.03 -6.52 -6.41
N THR A 425 -3.80 -6.64 -6.92
CA THR A 425 -3.48 -6.33 -8.32
C THR A 425 -2.78 -7.51 -8.99
N GLY A 426 -2.78 -7.56 -10.32
CA GLY A 426 -2.11 -8.61 -11.11
C GLY A 426 -0.58 -8.72 -10.92
N THR A 427 0.04 -7.86 -10.09
CA THR A 427 1.45 -8.00 -9.69
C THR A 427 1.65 -8.94 -8.51
N GLN A 428 0.63 -9.09 -7.65
CA GLN A 428 0.62 -9.97 -6.48
C GLN A 428 0.33 -11.43 -6.88
N LYS A 429 0.43 -12.35 -5.93
CA LYS A 429 0.35 -13.80 -6.19
C LYS A 429 -0.90 -14.43 -5.57
N VAL A 430 -1.43 -15.47 -6.23
CA VAL A 430 -2.54 -16.28 -5.70
C VAL A 430 -2.08 -17.08 -4.47
N VAL A 431 -0.87 -17.62 -4.52
CA VAL A 431 -0.18 -18.34 -3.43
C VAL A 431 1.22 -17.76 -3.22
N ASP A 432 1.86 -18.05 -2.10
CA ASP A 432 3.21 -17.55 -1.79
C ASP A 432 4.23 -17.88 -2.91
N GLY A 433 4.98 -16.87 -3.36
CA GLY A 433 5.96 -17.02 -4.45
C GLY A 433 6.77 -15.76 -4.75
N THR A 434 7.62 -15.82 -5.78
CA THR A 434 8.61 -14.76 -6.07
C THR A 434 7.97 -13.46 -6.56
N SER A 435 8.21 -12.38 -5.83
CA SER A 435 7.89 -11.00 -6.23
C SER A 435 9.14 -10.28 -6.74
N LYS A 436 8.99 -9.51 -7.82
CA LYS A 436 10.07 -8.69 -8.40
C LYS A 436 10.23 -7.32 -7.74
N LYS A 437 9.27 -6.90 -6.90
CA LYS A 437 9.18 -5.54 -6.36
C LYS A 437 9.58 -5.46 -4.89
N ASP A 438 8.96 -6.31 -4.08
CA ASP A 438 9.16 -6.38 -2.63
C ASP A 438 8.73 -7.76 -2.10
N TRP A 439 9.34 -8.23 -1.00
CA TRP A 439 9.08 -9.58 -0.46
C TRP A 439 7.64 -9.79 -0.01
N ARG A 440 6.98 -8.74 0.52
CA ARG A 440 5.63 -8.83 1.08
C ARG A 440 4.58 -9.06 -0.01
N GLY A 441 4.72 -8.41 -1.16
CA GLY A 441 3.89 -8.64 -2.36
C GLY A 441 4.04 -10.03 -3.00
N GLY A 442 4.99 -10.85 -2.52
CA GLY A 442 5.10 -12.27 -2.88
C GLY A 442 4.14 -13.19 -2.12
N ARG A 443 3.53 -12.72 -1.03
CA ARG A 443 2.59 -13.51 -0.22
C ARG A 443 1.21 -13.62 -0.89
N ALA A 444 0.48 -14.69 -0.58
CA ALA A 444 -0.85 -14.99 -1.11
C ALA A 444 -1.85 -13.84 -0.89
N ALA A 445 -2.28 -13.19 -1.96
CA ALA A 445 -3.04 -11.93 -1.92
C ALA A 445 -4.42 -12.05 -1.26
N ALA A 446 -5.11 -13.18 -1.48
CA ALA A 446 -6.44 -13.41 -0.93
C ALA A 446 -6.44 -13.78 0.57
N GLY A 447 -5.28 -14.09 1.15
CA GLY A 447 -5.15 -14.55 2.54
C GLY A 447 -4.44 -13.58 3.49
N ASN A 448 -4.06 -12.39 3.02
CA ASN A 448 -3.21 -11.47 3.80
C ASN A 448 -3.65 -10.01 3.65
N ILE A 449 -3.44 -9.24 4.73
CA ILE A 449 -3.29 -7.79 4.67
C ILE A 449 -1.79 -7.50 4.49
N ILE A 450 -1.40 -6.92 3.36
CA ILE A 450 0.01 -6.80 2.95
C ILE A 450 0.45 -5.33 2.93
N PRO A 451 1.23 -4.85 3.93
CA PRO A 451 1.73 -3.48 3.92
C PRO A 451 2.80 -3.29 2.83
N SER A 452 2.65 -2.25 2.01
CA SER A 452 3.49 -1.95 0.83
C SER A 452 3.82 -0.45 0.75
N ALA A 453 5.01 -0.13 0.27
CA ALA A 453 5.40 1.26 0.01
C ALA A 453 4.74 1.79 -1.27
N THR A 454 4.32 3.06 -1.25
CA THR A 454 3.76 3.76 -2.41
C THR A 454 4.32 5.18 -2.54
N GLY A 455 4.62 5.59 -3.78
CA GLY A 455 4.96 6.97 -4.11
C GLY A 455 3.74 7.87 -4.31
N ALA A 456 2.51 7.35 -4.28
CA ALA A 456 1.34 8.04 -4.78
C ALA A 456 1.02 9.38 -4.08
N ALA A 457 1.21 9.46 -2.75
CA ALA A 457 1.04 10.70 -2.00
C ALA A 457 2.14 11.72 -2.31
N LYS A 458 3.41 11.28 -2.42
CA LYS A 458 4.51 12.14 -2.86
C LYS A 458 4.29 12.63 -4.30
N ALA A 459 3.67 11.82 -5.16
CA ALA A 459 3.34 12.16 -6.54
C ALA A 459 2.21 13.20 -6.66
N VAL A 460 1.44 13.49 -5.60
CA VAL A 460 0.52 14.66 -5.59
C VAL A 460 1.30 15.95 -5.79
N ALA A 461 2.55 16.03 -5.30
CA ALA A 461 3.42 17.18 -5.54
C ALA A 461 3.86 17.35 -7.01
N ARG A 462 3.60 16.37 -7.90
CA ARG A 462 3.83 16.52 -9.35
C ARG A 462 2.69 17.24 -10.07
N CYS A 463 1.47 17.22 -9.52
CA CYS A 463 0.29 17.93 -10.05
C CYS A 463 -0.16 19.11 -9.17
N LEU A 464 0.35 19.21 -7.93
CA LEU A 464 0.14 20.34 -7.01
C LEU A 464 1.51 20.72 -6.39
N PRO A 465 2.35 21.51 -7.08
CA PRO A 465 3.75 21.72 -6.67
C PRO A 465 3.95 22.25 -5.25
N HIS A 466 3.01 23.05 -4.73
CA HIS A 466 3.00 23.57 -3.36
C HIS A 466 2.70 22.51 -2.27
N MET A 467 2.41 21.26 -2.66
CA MET A 467 2.34 20.08 -1.79
C MET A 467 3.68 19.38 -1.59
N LYS A 468 4.76 19.82 -2.25
CA LYS A 468 6.09 19.21 -2.13
C LYS A 468 6.54 19.20 -0.66
N GLY A 469 6.81 18.01 -0.14
CA GLY A 469 7.21 17.79 1.26
C GLY A 469 6.06 17.70 2.27
N LYS A 470 4.83 18.12 1.92
CA LYS A 470 3.67 18.11 2.83
C LYS A 470 2.95 16.77 2.90
N LEU A 471 3.03 15.97 1.84
CA LEU A 471 2.27 14.71 1.70
C LEU A 471 3.18 13.52 1.45
N THR A 472 2.98 12.47 2.24
CA THR A 472 3.57 11.13 2.03
C THR A 472 2.61 10.06 2.53
N GLY A 473 2.91 8.78 2.31
CA GLY A 473 1.99 7.72 2.69
C GLY A 473 2.48 6.31 2.44
N MET A 474 1.63 5.35 2.78
CA MET A 474 1.84 3.91 2.55
C MET A 474 0.56 3.25 2.03
N ALA A 475 0.61 1.94 1.78
CA ALA A 475 -0.53 1.15 1.35
C ALA A 475 -0.65 -0.14 2.18
N PHE A 476 -1.88 -0.61 2.38
CA PHE A 476 -2.17 -2.01 2.72
C PHE A 476 -2.90 -2.64 1.54
N ARG A 477 -2.36 -3.72 0.96
CA ARG A 477 -3.12 -4.53 0.00
C ARG A 477 -4.04 -5.46 0.79
N VAL A 478 -5.31 -5.54 0.38
CA VAL A 478 -6.32 -6.38 1.06
C VAL A 478 -6.98 -7.37 0.09
N PRO A 479 -7.66 -8.42 0.59
CA PRO A 479 -8.33 -9.45 -0.22
C PRO A 479 -9.57 -9.00 -1.02
N THR A 480 -9.63 -7.76 -1.52
CA THR A 480 -10.65 -7.33 -2.50
C THR A 480 -10.09 -7.44 -3.92
N LEU A 481 -10.96 -7.78 -4.88
CA LEU A 481 -10.57 -7.93 -6.30
C LEU A 481 -10.42 -6.58 -7.01
N ASP A 482 -11.20 -5.59 -6.57
CA ASP A 482 -11.15 -4.21 -7.04
C ASP A 482 -11.72 -3.28 -5.96
N VAL A 483 -11.72 -1.98 -6.25
CA VAL A 483 -12.01 -0.85 -5.38
C VAL A 483 -11.04 -0.72 -4.21
N SER A 484 -10.61 0.52 -4.01
CA SER A 484 -9.68 0.94 -2.99
C SER A 484 -10.23 2.16 -2.25
N VAL A 485 -9.63 2.48 -1.11
CA VAL A 485 -9.98 3.67 -0.33
C VAL A 485 -8.72 4.42 0.10
N VAL A 486 -8.81 5.74 0.09
CA VAL A 486 -7.85 6.67 0.66
C VAL A 486 -8.30 7.02 2.07
N ASP A 487 -7.45 6.77 3.06
CA ASP A 487 -7.46 7.43 4.36
C ASP A 487 -6.41 8.55 4.32
N LEU A 488 -6.86 9.80 4.34
CA LEU A 488 -6.00 10.97 4.46
C LEU A 488 -6.17 11.56 5.87
N THR A 489 -5.11 11.49 6.68
CA THR A 489 -5.05 12.17 7.97
C THR A 489 -4.19 13.42 7.82
N CYS A 490 -4.77 14.61 8.00
CA CYS A 490 -4.09 15.87 7.70
C CYS A 490 -4.35 16.98 8.73
N ARG A 491 -3.41 17.93 8.79
CA ARG A 491 -3.50 19.16 9.58
C ARG A 491 -3.82 20.35 8.68
N LEU A 492 -4.81 21.13 9.08
CA LEU A 492 -5.33 22.30 8.37
C LEU A 492 -4.82 23.60 9.02
N ASN A 493 -4.55 24.61 8.20
CA ASN A 493 -4.09 25.92 8.62
C ASN A 493 -5.25 26.76 9.20
N LYS A 494 -6.38 26.76 8.49
CA LYS A 494 -7.62 27.41 8.91
C LYS A 494 -8.43 26.45 9.78
N SER A 495 -8.75 26.87 11.00
CA SER A 495 -9.68 26.15 11.87
C SER A 495 -11.07 26.09 11.22
N THR A 496 -11.70 24.92 11.27
CA THR A 496 -12.99 24.65 10.58
C THR A 496 -13.81 23.61 11.35
N THR A 497 -15.06 23.41 10.95
CA THR A 497 -15.89 22.27 11.37
C THR A 497 -15.90 21.16 10.32
N TYR A 498 -16.27 19.95 10.73
CA TYR A 498 -16.44 18.83 9.79
C TYR A 498 -17.60 19.06 8.80
N GLU A 499 -18.65 19.78 9.22
CA GLU A 499 -19.76 20.19 8.34
C GLU A 499 -19.30 21.15 7.22
N GLU A 500 -18.39 22.07 7.50
CA GLU A 500 -17.81 22.95 6.48
C GLU A 500 -16.92 22.18 5.49
N ILE A 501 -16.18 21.17 5.96
CA ILE A 501 -15.42 20.26 5.09
C ILE A 501 -16.37 19.48 4.17
N LYS A 502 -17.41 18.86 4.74
CA LYS A 502 -18.46 18.15 3.98
C LYS A 502 -19.10 19.06 2.93
N LYS A 503 -19.44 20.30 3.30
CA LYS A 503 -20.00 21.29 2.38
C LYS A 503 -19.06 21.60 1.22
N ALA A 504 -17.79 21.89 1.48
CA ALA A 504 -16.81 22.22 0.44
C ALA A 504 -16.60 21.06 -0.56
N VAL A 505 -16.53 19.81 -0.07
CA VAL A 505 -16.40 18.64 -0.95
C VAL A 505 -17.68 18.35 -1.72
N ARG A 506 -18.86 18.52 -1.10
CA ARG A 506 -20.15 18.41 -1.79
C ARG A 506 -20.26 19.44 -2.92
N GLU A 507 -19.97 20.71 -2.63
CA GLU A 507 -19.99 21.81 -3.61
C GLU A 507 -19.06 21.51 -4.80
N ALA A 508 -17.84 21.04 -4.55
CA ALA A 508 -16.93 20.59 -5.62
C ALA A 508 -17.53 19.45 -6.47
N SER A 509 -18.13 18.44 -5.83
CA SER A 509 -18.73 17.28 -6.52
C SER A 509 -19.97 17.62 -7.35
N GLU A 510 -20.74 18.64 -6.95
CA GLU A 510 -21.95 19.08 -7.62
C GLU A 510 -21.68 20.12 -8.72
N THR A 511 -20.54 20.83 -8.65
CA THR A 511 -20.19 21.94 -9.55
C THR A 511 -18.86 21.74 -10.31
N TYR A 512 -17.75 22.33 -9.86
CA TYR A 512 -16.52 22.51 -10.64
C TYR A 512 -15.61 21.27 -10.74
N MET A 513 -15.88 20.21 -9.99
CA MET A 513 -15.20 18.90 -10.10
C MET A 513 -16.18 17.74 -10.35
N ARG A 514 -17.32 18.04 -10.98
CA ARG A 514 -18.39 17.08 -11.22
C ARG A 514 -17.92 15.84 -12.00
N GLY A 515 -18.16 14.67 -11.42
CA GLY A 515 -17.71 13.38 -11.97
C GLY A 515 -16.21 13.11 -11.83
N ILE A 516 -15.41 14.04 -11.30
CA ILE A 516 -14.05 13.80 -10.82
C ILE A 516 -14.13 13.46 -9.33
N ILE A 517 -14.86 14.27 -8.56
CA ILE A 517 -15.24 14.00 -7.17
C ILE A 517 -16.71 13.58 -7.13
N GLY A 518 -16.99 12.48 -6.44
CA GLY A 518 -18.32 12.14 -5.91
C GLY A 518 -18.40 12.42 -4.41
N TYR A 519 -19.60 12.47 -3.87
CA TYR A 519 -19.88 12.69 -2.45
C TYR A 519 -21.00 11.75 -2.01
N THR A 520 -20.90 11.16 -0.82
CA THR A 520 -21.97 10.34 -0.24
C THR A 520 -22.06 10.46 1.28
N GLU A 521 -23.29 10.37 1.79
CA GLU A 521 -23.62 10.17 3.21
C GLU A 521 -24.31 8.80 3.43
N GLU A 522 -24.43 7.98 2.40
CA GLU A 522 -24.99 6.63 2.51
C GLU A 522 -23.96 5.65 3.10
N PRO A 523 -24.37 4.63 3.88
CA PRO A 523 -23.48 3.67 4.52
C PRO A 523 -22.98 2.61 3.52
N ILE A 524 -22.24 3.06 2.52
CA ILE A 524 -21.70 2.24 1.42
C ILE A 524 -20.49 1.40 1.84
N VAL A 525 -20.17 0.40 1.03
CA VAL A 525 -18.94 -0.40 1.12
C VAL A 525 -18.24 -0.47 -0.25
N SER A 526 -17.06 -1.08 -0.30
CA SER A 526 -16.22 -1.11 -1.52
C SER A 526 -16.94 -1.65 -2.75
N GLN A 527 -17.85 -2.61 -2.61
CA GLN A 527 -18.55 -3.22 -3.75
C GLN A 527 -19.51 -2.23 -4.46
N ASP A 528 -20.03 -1.24 -3.73
CA ASP A 528 -20.98 -0.24 -4.25
C ASP A 528 -20.30 0.81 -5.16
N ILE A 529 -18.97 0.83 -5.15
CA ILE A 529 -18.12 1.75 -5.93
C ILE A 529 -17.63 1.11 -7.25
N VAL A 530 -17.84 -0.19 -7.44
CA VAL A 530 -17.41 -0.90 -8.67
C VAL A 530 -18.09 -0.32 -9.91
N GLY A 531 -17.29 0.07 -10.90
CA GLY A 531 -17.76 0.75 -12.12
C GLY A 531 -17.98 2.26 -11.96
N SER A 532 -17.71 2.83 -10.77
CA SER A 532 -17.74 4.28 -10.58
C SER A 532 -16.71 4.96 -11.47
N GLN A 533 -17.11 6.01 -12.18
CA GLN A 533 -16.20 6.83 -12.98
C GLN A 533 -15.64 8.03 -12.21
N CYS A 534 -16.08 8.29 -10.98
CA CYS A 534 -15.49 9.36 -10.15
C CYS A 534 -14.08 8.96 -9.72
N SER A 535 -13.09 9.83 -9.92
CA SER A 535 -11.70 9.57 -9.49
C SER A 535 -11.62 9.27 -8.00
N THR A 536 -12.50 9.91 -7.23
CA THR A 536 -12.63 9.76 -5.79
C THR A 536 -14.08 10.01 -5.38
N VAL A 537 -14.59 9.27 -4.40
CA VAL A 537 -15.95 9.42 -3.83
C VAL A 537 -15.80 9.61 -2.34
N PHE A 538 -15.98 10.85 -1.88
CA PHE A 538 -15.79 11.21 -0.49
C PHE A 538 -16.91 10.63 0.38
N ASP A 539 -16.50 9.88 1.39
CA ASP A 539 -17.38 9.25 2.37
C ASP A 539 -17.50 10.16 3.58
N ALA A 540 -18.62 10.88 3.63
CA ALA A 540 -18.86 11.92 4.61
C ALA A 540 -19.21 11.39 6.01
N ASN A 541 -19.41 10.08 6.17
CA ASN A 541 -19.73 9.44 7.45
C ASN A 541 -18.61 8.52 7.96
N ALA A 542 -17.66 8.09 7.10
CA ALA A 542 -16.47 7.34 7.50
C ALA A 542 -15.30 8.22 7.98
N GLY A 543 -15.27 9.51 7.65
CA GLY A 543 -14.28 10.45 8.17
C GLY A 543 -14.54 10.88 9.62
N ILE A 544 -13.52 11.43 10.28
CA ILE A 544 -13.61 11.88 11.68
C ILE A 544 -12.67 13.06 11.95
N MET A 545 -13.14 14.05 12.70
CA MET A 545 -12.38 15.24 13.09
C MET A 545 -12.02 15.16 14.58
N LEU A 546 -10.73 15.29 14.91
CA LEU A 546 -10.26 15.27 16.30
C LEU A 546 -10.41 16.64 16.96
N ASN A 547 -10.08 17.70 16.22
CA ASN A 547 -10.18 19.09 16.62
C ASN A 547 -10.28 19.98 15.36
N PRO A 548 -10.58 21.29 15.47
CA PRO A 548 -10.82 22.16 14.32
C PRO A 548 -9.70 22.26 13.27
N ASN A 549 -8.50 21.77 13.56
CA ASN A 549 -7.34 21.80 12.66
C ASN A 549 -6.79 20.40 12.33
N PHE A 550 -7.36 19.30 12.83
CA PHE A 550 -6.84 17.95 12.59
C PHE A 550 -7.95 16.95 12.29
N VAL A 551 -7.91 16.36 11.09
CA VAL A 551 -9.01 15.57 10.52
C VAL A 551 -8.51 14.35 9.76
N LYS A 552 -9.29 13.28 9.80
CA LYS A 552 -9.20 12.10 8.94
C LYS A 552 -10.34 12.14 7.92
N LEU A 553 -9.99 12.05 6.65
CA LEU A 553 -10.88 12.04 5.51
C LEU A 553 -10.80 10.68 4.82
N VAL A 554 -11.97 10.12 4.48
CA VAL A 554 -12.08 8.82 3.81
C VAL A 554 -12.68 9.04 2.43
N SER A 555 -12.09 8.45 1.39
CA SER A 555 -12.56 8.62 0.02
C SER A 555 -12.30 7.37 -0.81
N TRP A 556 -13.37 6.78 -1.33
CA TRP A 556 -13.33 5.57 -2.14
C TRP A 556 -12.91 5.87 -3.57
N TYR A 557 -12.29 4.91 -4.26
CA TYR A 557 -12.06 5.00 -5.69
C TYR A 557 -12.01 3.60 -6.31
N ASP A 558 -12.68 3.45 -7.45
CA ASP A 558 -12.47 2.29 -8.31
C ASP A 558 -11.07 2.43 -8.94
N ASN A 559 -10.14 1.59 -8.50
CA ASN A 559 -8.73 1.72 -8.88
C ASN A 559 -8.45 1.27 -10.31
N GLU A 560 -9.41 0.65 -11.00
CA GLU A 560 -9.28 0.27 -12.40
C GLU A 560 -10.21 1.10 -13.30
N TYR A 561 -11.50 1.17 -13.02
CA TYR A 561 -12.51 1.82 -13.84
C TYR A 561 -12.43 3.35 -13.80
N ALA A 562 -12.35 3.97 -12.61
CA ALA A 562 -12.22 5.42 -12.52
C ALA A 562 -10.88 5.90 -13.08
N TYR A 563 -9.81 5.13 -12.87
CA TYR A 563 -8.49 5.42 -13.46
C TYR A 563 -8.49 5.26 -14.99
N SER A 564 -9.15 4.23 -15.52
CA SER A 564 -9.31 4.03 -16.96
C SER A 564 -10.18 5.12 -17.60
N ALA A 565 -11.20 5.61 -16.88
CA ALA A 565 -11.95 6.78 -17.29
C ALA A 565 -11.02 8.01 -17.37
N ARG A 566 -10.21 8.28 -16.33
CA ARG A 566 -9.23 9.39 -16.34
C ARG A 566 -8.22 9.33 -17.48
N LEU A 567 -7.81 8.15 -17.92
CA LEU A 567 -6.97 8.01 -19.12
C LEU A 567 -7.70 8.48 -20.38
N VAL A 568 -8.95 8.06 -20.58
CA VAL A 568 -9.76 8.49 -21.73
C VAL A 568 -10.11 9.98 -21.66
N ASP A 569 -10.40 10.50 -20.47
CA ASP A 569 -10.62 11.93 -20.25
C ASP A 569 -9.34 12.75 -20.54
N LEU A 570 -8.17 12.30 -20.10
CA LEU A 570 -6.89 12.96 -20.36
C LEU A 570 -6.60 13.02 -21.87
N ILE A 571 -6.82 11.92 -22.59
CA ILE A 571 -6.71 11.89 -24.05
C ILE A 571 -7.65 12.91 -24.70
N ALA A 572 -8.89 13.05 -24.20
CA ALA A 572 -9.83 14.06 -24.69
C ALA A 572 -9.39 15.51 -24.37
N VAL A 573 -8.83 15.76 -23.17
CA VAL A 573 -8.24 17.08 -22.79
C VAL A 573 -7.10 17.43 -23.75
N MET A 574 -6.24 16.46 -24.05
CA MET A 574 -5.15 16.64 -25.02
C MET A 574 -5.69 16.95 -26.41
N ALA A 575 -6.61 16.13 -26.92
CA ALA A 575 -7.25 16.29 -28.22
C ALA A 575 -7.95 17.65 -28.40
N ALA A 576 -8.55 18.21 -27.34
CA ALA A 576 -9.15 19.55 -27.41
C ALA A 576 -8.11 20.67 -27.47
N LYS A 577 -7.02 20.58 -26.68
CA LYS A 577 -5.92 21.55 -26.79
C LYS A 577 -5.19 21.46 -28.13
N ASP A 578 -5.10 20.26 -28.69
CA ASP A 578 -4.51 19.99 -30.02
C ASP A 578 -5.44 20.40 -31.18
N GLY A 579 -6.67 20.83 -30.90
CA GLY A 579 -7.66 21.27 -31.91
C GLY A 579 -8.33 20.13 -32.68
N VAL A 580 -8.21 18.88 -32.23
CA VAL A 580 -8.84 17.68 -32.82
C VAL A 580 -10.34 17.62 -32.51
N VAL A 581 -10.73 18.11 -31.33
CA VAL A 581 -12.15 18.31 -30.94
C VAL A 581 -12.35 19.72 -30.41
N SER A 582 -13.57 20.26 -30.53
CA SER A 582 -13.87 21.57 -29.95
C SER A 582 -13.79 21.50 -28.41
N PRO A 583 -13.23 22.51 -27.73
CA PRO A 583 -13.34 22.62 -26.28
C PRO A 583 -14.82 22.55 -25.83
N GLY A 584 -15.12 21.72 -24.83
CA GLY A 584 -16.48 21.58 -24.29
C GLY A 584 -17.37 20.51 -24.92
N THR A 585 -16.90 19.67 -25.86
CA THR A 585 -17.69 18.56 -26.47
C THR A 585 -17.98 17.37 -25.53
N GLY A 586 -18.04 17.59 -24.21
CA GLY A 586 -18.08 16.55 -23.18
C GLY A 586 -16.90 16.58 -22.21
N LEU A 587 -15.94 17.48 -22.43
CA LEU A 587 -14.92 17.83 -21.43
C LEU A 587 -15.48 18.63 -20.26
N ASP A 588 -16.50 19.45 -20.52
CA ASP A 588 -17.27 20.13 -19.48
C ASP A 588 -18.50 19.28 -19.15
N ARG A 589 -18.36 18.44 -18.12
CA ARG A 589 -19.26 17.32 -17.85
C ARG A 589 -20.61 17.77 -17.31
N ARG A 590 -21.68 17.47 -18.05
CA ARG A 590 -23.03 17.39 -17.49
C ARG A 590 -23.79 16.16 -17.98
N PRO A 591 -24.47 15.51 -17.04
CA PRO A 591 -23.99 14.36 -16.28
C PRO A 591 -24.02 13.05 -17.12
N PHE A 592 -23.82 11.92 -16.43
CA PHE A 592 -24.57 10.69 -16.69
C PHE A 592 -26.05 10.95 -17.05
#